data_AF-A0A1Q8DRM4-F1
#
_entry.id   AF-A0A1Q8DRM4-F1
#
_cell.length_a   1.000
_cell.length_b   1.000
_cell.length_c   1.000
_cell.angle_alpha   90.00
_cell.angle_beta   90.00
_cell.angle_gamma   90.00
#
_symmetry.space_group_name_H-M   'P 1'
#
loop_
_entity.id
_entity.type
_entity.pdbx_description
1 polymer ?
#
loop_
_entity_poly.entity_id
_entity_poly.type
_entity_poly.pdbx_seq_one_letter_code
_entity_poly.pdbx_strand_id
1 'polypeptide(L)'
;MKTDFLPCSALKISTLTLAIAAATLISVSASADATADCNQNAGDPTALECGVNATATGVDALAVGTDSTATGNSTTAVGGESAATGPGATAVGWQAITQGNRSTALGHQTSAIGVQSVAVGEDATATGNGAIAIGGNNDVNDDGTLDEDGVGSNANGNDAVAIGAGASAQGNSTTAVGGESVATGPGATAIGW
;
A
#
# COMPACT_ATOMS: atom_id res chain seq x y z
N MET A 1 -57.27 61.17 -68.78
CA MET A 1 -56.40 60.90 -67.61
C MET A 1 -56.69 59.45 -67.19
N LYS A 2 -56.02 58.35 -67.57
CA LYS A 2 -54.66 58.02 -68.08
C LYS A 2 -53.54 58.70 -67.32
N THR A 3 -52.95 58.02 -66.33
CA THR A 3 -51.70 57.22 -66.39
C THR A 3 -51.43 56.69 -64.96
N ASP A 4 -51.26 55.40 -64.70
CA ASP A 4 -50.14 54.51 -65.06
C ASP A 4 -48.90 54.65 -64.14
N PHE A 5 -48.54 53.49 -63.55
CA PHE A 5 -47.18 52.97 -63.27
C PHE A 5 -46.43 53.28 -61.96
N LEU A 6 -46.03 52.17 -61.33
CA LEU A 6 -44.94 52.03 -60.36
C LEU A 6 -43.61 52.56 -60.92
N PRO A 7 -42.67 52.97 -60.05
CA PRO A 7 -41.27 52.68 -60.27
C PRO A 7 -40.70 51.78 -59.17
N CYS A 8 -40.14 50.66 -59.64
CA CYS A 8 -39.12 49.86 -58.99
C CYS A 8 -37.88 50.72 -58.71
N SER A 9 -37.33 50.72 -57.48
CA SER A 9 -35.87 50.88 -57.29
C SER A 9 -35.38 50.43 -55.90
N ALA A 10 -34.34 49.61 -55.96
CA ALA A 10 -33.35 49.30 -54.92
C ALA A 10 -33.76 48.48 -53.69
N LEU A 11 -33.83 47.17 -53.93
CA LEU A 11 -33.18 46.14 -53.12
C LEU A 11 -31.95 46.66 -52.34
N LYS A 12 -32.02 46.69 -51.00
CA LYS A 12 -30.88 46.34 -50.15
C LYS A 12 -31.36 45.48 -48.98
N ILE A 13 -31.12 44.19 -49.15
CA ILE A 13 -31.03 43.18 -48.11
C ILE A 13 -30.17 43.76 -46.98
N SER A 14 -30.78 44.14 -45.87
CA SER A 14 -30.08 44.30 -44.59
C SER A 14 -30.50 43.12 -43.74
N THR A 15 -29.81 42.01 -43.96
CA THR A 15 -29.74 40.91 -43.02
C THR A 15 -29.36 41.49 -41.67
N LEU A 16 -30.33 41.58 -40.77
CA LEU A 16 -30.07 41.67 -39.33
C LEU A 16 -29.61 40.28 -38.87
N THR A 17 -28.49 39.81 -39.40
CA THR A 17 -27.70 38.75 -38.76
C THR A 17 -26.92 39.43 -37.65
N LEU A 18 -27.62 39.76 -36.56
CA LEU A 18 -26.95 39.98 -35.30
C LEU A 18 -26.35 38.63 -34.94
N ALA A 19 -25.04 38.53 -35.10
CA ALA A 19 -24.26 37.35 -34.82
C ALA A 19 -24.45 36.99 -33.34
N ILE A 20 -25.41 36.12 -33.05
CA ILE A 20 -25.30 35.22 -31.92
C ILE A 20 -24.17 34.29 -32.33
N ALA A 21 -22.93 34.71 -32.10
CA ALA A 21 -21.85 33.77 -31.92
C ALA A 21 -22.30 32.92 -30.74
N ALA A 22 -22.96 31.80 -31.04
CA ALA A 22 -23.09 30.71 -30.11
C ALA A 22 -21.66 30.42 -29.70
N ALA A 23 -21.26 30.92 -28.53
CA ALA A 23 -20.15 30.37 -27.81
C ALA A 23 -20.59 28.94 -27.53
N THR A 24 -20.34 28.07 -28.50
CA THR A 24 -20.23 26.64 -28.26
C THR A 24 -19.14 26.56 -27.23
N LEU A 25 -19.55 26.52 -25.97
CA LEU A 25 -18.72 25.99 -24.90
C LEU A 25 -18.37 24.61 -25.41
N ILE A 26 -17.18 24.48 -25.99
CA ILE A 26 -16.54 23.19 -26.12
C ILE A 26 -16.32 22.83 -24.67
N SER A 27 -17.28 22.11 -24.09
CA SER A 27 -17.08 21.40 -22.85
C SER A 27 -15.98 20.40 -23.16
N VAL A 28 -14.73 20.84 -23.04
CA VAL A 28 -13.63 19.92 -22.87
C VAL A 28 -13.97 19.22 -21.57
N SER A 29 -14.43 17.98 -21.66
CA SER A 29 -14.48 17.11 -20.51
C SER A 29 -13.10 17.17 -19.89
N ALA A 30 -12.99 17.75 -18.69
CA ALA A 30 -11.85 17.46 -17.85
C ALA A 30 -11.88 15.94 -17.69
N SER A 31 -10.93 15.24 -18.31
CA SER A 31 -10.73 13.83 -18.00
C SER A 31 -10.25 13.82 -16.56
N ALA A 32 -11.12 13.43 -15.63
CA ALA A 32 -10.65 12.99 -14.33
C ALA A 32 -9.61 11.89 -14.58
N ASP A 33 -8.50 11.95 -13.85
CA ASP A 33 -7.58 10.82 -13.81
C ASP A 33 -8.37 9.58 -13.39
N ALA A 34 -8.17 8.46 -14.07
CA ALA A 34 -8.88 7.21 -13.77
C ALA A 34 -8.34 6.53 -12.50
N THR A 35 -7.28 7.09 -11.88
CA THR A 35 -6.81 6.65 -10.56
C THR A 35 -7.90 6.82 -9.50
N ALA A 36 -7.99 5.88 -8.56
CA ALA A 36 -8.91 5.98 -7.45
C ALA A 36 -8.66 7.25 -6.64
N ASP A 37 -9.72 8.01 -6.36
CA ASP A 37 -9.65 9.16 -5.47
C ASP A 37 -9.31 8.70 -4.04
N CYS A 38 -8.45 9.44 -3.36
CA CYS A 38 -8.19 9.20 -1.95
C CYS A 38 -9.38 9.70 -1.09
N ASN A 39 -9.60 9.06 0.07
CA ASN A 39 -10.54 9.46 1.12
C ASN A 39 -12.02 9.50 0.67
N GLN A 40 -12.48 8.52 -0.10
CA GLN A 40 -13.88 8.47 -0.54
C GLN A 40 -14.83 7.78 0.46
N ASN A 41 -14.30 6.91 1.33
CA ASN A 41 -15.03 6.09 2.31
C ASN A 41 -14.24 5.84 3.61
N ALA A 42 -13.30 6.72 3.97
CA ALA A 42 -12.53 6.52 5.20
C ALA A 42 -13.49 6.43 6.40
N GLY A 43 -13.33 5.38 7.21
CA GLY A 43 -14.22 5.09 8.34
C GLY A 43 -14.12 6.13 9.46
N ASP A 44 -13.04 6.91 9.49
CA ASP A 44 -12.79 8.00 10.44
C ASP A 44 -12.33 9.28 9.69
N PRO A 45 -12.74 10.50 10.10
CA PRO A 45 -12.34 11.75 9.45
C PRO A 45 -10.84 12.06 9.45
N THR A 46 -10.07 11.40 10.33
CA THR A 46 -8.61 11.54 10.44
C THR A 46 -7.84 10.52 9.62
N ALA A 47 -8.52 9.52 9.08
CA ALA A 47 -7.92 8.47 8.29
C ALA A 47 -7.71 8.89 6.83
N LEU A 48 -6.68 8.32 6.19
CA LEU A 48 -6.41 8.46 4.77
C LEU A 48 -6.44 7.08 4.12
N GLU A 49 -7.36 6.88 3.18
CA GLU A 49 -7.35 5.74 2.26
C GLU A 49 -7.04 6.22 0.85
N CYS A 50 -6.22 5.51 0.09
CA CYS A 50 -5.96 5.83 -1.31
C CYS A 50 -5.64 4.57 -2.11
N GLY A 51 -6.48 4.24 -3.08
CA GLY A 51 -6.37 3.03 -3.88
C GLY A 51 -7.73 2.39 -4.13
N VAL A 52 -7.81 1.54 -5.16
CA VAL A 52 -9.03 0.77 -5.43
C VAL A 52 -9.27 -0.18 -4.25
N ASN A 53 -10.45 -0.10 -3.63
CA ASN A 53 -10.83 -0.89 -2.44
C ASN A 53 -9.90 -0.74 -1.22
N ALA A 54 -9.11 0.33 -1.15
CA ALA A 54 -8.38 0.65 0.08
C ALA A 54 -9.38 0.88 1.22
N THR A 55 -9.05 0.40 2.43
CA THR A 55 -9.90 0.52 3.62
C THR A 55 -9.09 1.11 4.77
N ALA A 56 -9.39 2.35 5.16
CA ALA A 56 -8.83 2.97 6.37
C ALA A 56 -9.96 3.27 7.37
N THR A 57 -10.09 2.46 8.43
CA THR A 57 -11.20 2.58 9.40
C THR A 57 -10.74 2.86 10.84
N GLY A 58 -9.44 2.73 11.13
CA GLY A 58 -8.89 3.13 12.41
C GLY A 58 -8.75 4.65 12.53
N VAL A 59 -8.79 5.18 13.75
CA VAL A 59 -8.47 6.59 14.02
C VAL A 59 -7.02 6.85 13.64
N ASP A 60 -6.72 7.93 12.91
CA ASP A 60 -5.39 8.25 12.38
C ASP A 60 -4.76 7.13 11.53
N ALA A 61 -5.58 6.30 10.86
CA ALA A 61 -5.10 5.21 10.02
C ALA A 61 -4.72 5.69 8.60
N LEU A 62 -3.70 5.07 8.02
CA LEU A 62 -3.24 5.31 6.65
C LEU A 62 -3.28 4.00 5.85
N ALA A 63 -4.06 3.94 4.76
CA ALA A 63 -4.08 2.83 3.81
C ALA A 63 -3.78 3.36 2.40
N VAL A 64 -2.67 2.94 1.78
CA VAL A 64 -2.28 3.37 0.43
C VAL A 64 -1.93 2.16 -0.43
N GLY A 65 -2.73 1.90 -1.46
CA GLY A 65 -2.57 0.78 -2.38
C GLY A 65 -3.90 0.08 -2.66
N THR A 66 -3.98 -0.61 -3.79
CA THR A 66 -5.14 -1.46 -4.14
C THR A 66 -5.34 -2.53 -3.06
N ASP A 67 -6.56 -2.66 -2.55
CA ASP A 67 -6.94 -3.60 -1.48
C ASP A 67 -6.12 -3.45 -0.18
N SER A 68 -5.46 -2.31 0.04
CA SER A 68 -4.74 -2.04 1.29
C SER A 68 -5.72 -1.84 2.46
N THR A 69 -5.36 -2.34 3.65
CA THR A 69 -6.24 -2.37 4.82
C THR A 69 -5.53 -1.81 6.06
N ALA A 70 -6.05 -0.72 6.63
CA ALA A 70 -5.59 -0.12 7.88
C ALA A 70 -6.77 0.04 8.86
N THR A 71 -6.97 -0.95 9.73
CA THR A 71 -8.17 -1.03 10.60
C THR A 71 -7.86 -0.80 12.08
N GLY A 72 -6.60 -0.91 12.49
CA GLY A 72 -6.17 -0.55 13.84
C GLY A 72 -6.03 0.97 13.99
N ASN A 73 -6.16 1.49 15.22
CA ASN A 73 -5.87 2.91 15.48
C ASN A 73 -4.39 3.21 15.25
N SER A 74 -4.09 4.38 14.67
CA SER A 74 -2.75 4.88 14.37
C SER A 74 -1.94 3.88 13.53
N THR A 75 -2.60 3.21 12.58
CA THR A 75 -1.96 2.22 11.71
C THR A 75 -1.49 2.80 10.39
N THR A 76 -0.54 2.13 9.75
CA THR A 76 -0.08 2.48 8.41
C THR A 76 0.05 1.21 7.57
N ALA A 77 -0.64 1.15 6.44
CA ALA A 77 -0.57 0.10 5.44
C ALA A 77 -0.24 0.75 4.09
N VAL A 78 0.93 0.46 3.52
CA VAL A 78 1.38 1.02 2.25
C VAL A 78 1.86 -0.10 1.33
N GLY A 79 1.16 -0.30 0.23
CA GLY A 79 1.38 -1.39 -0.73
C GLY A 79 0.07 -2.07 -1.10
N GLY A 80 0.01 -2.65 -2.30
CA GLY A 80 -1.16 -3.44 -2.70
C GLY A 80 -1.35 -4.62 -1.75
N GLU A 81 -2.59 -4.89 -1.34
CA GLU A 81 -2.95 -5.98 -0.42
C GLU A 81 -2.21 -5.93 0.95
N SER A 82 -1.59 -4.80 1.30
CA SER A 82 -0.97 -4.62 2.62
C SER A 82 -2.04 -4.51 3.71
N ALA A 83 -1.75 -5.03 4.91
CA ALA A 83 -2.71 -5.07 6.01
C ALA A 83 -2.06 -4.72 7.35
N ALA A 84 -2.49 -3.62 7.97
CA ALA A 84 -2.13 -3.21 9.32
C ALA A 84 -3.39 -3.19 10.22
N THR A 85 -3.54 -4.21 11.06
CA THR A 85 -4.76 -4.41 11.87
C THR A 85 -4.53 -4.26 13.38
N GLY A 86 -3.30 -4.42 13.86
CA GLY A 86 -2.94 -4.15 15.25
C GLY A 86 -2.86 -2.64 15.52
N PRO A 87 -3.33 -2.09 16.66
CA PRO A 87 -3.14 -0.69 16.99
C PRO A 87 -1.65 -0.29 16.98
N GLY A 88 -1.32 0.80 16.28
CA GLY A 88 0.06 1.27 16.07
C GLY A 88 0.88 0.39 15.11
N ALA A 89 0.26 -0.55 14.39
CA ALA A 89 0.94 -1.40 13.41
C ALA A 89 1.36 -0.61 12.17
N THR A 90 2.50 -1.00 11.59
CA THR A 90 3.00 -0.48 10.31
C THR A 90 3.32 -1.62 9.36
N ALA A 91 2.65 -1.70 8.22
CA ALA A 91 2.90 -2.65 7.14
C ALA A 91 3.26 -1.89 5.86
N VAL A 92 4.46 -2.11 5.32
CA VAL A 92 4.93 -1.47 4.09
C VAL A 92 5.49 -2.51 3.13
N GLY A 93 4.84 -2.68 1.98
CA GLY A 93 5.16 -3.68 0.96
C GLY A 93 3.91 -4.33 0.38
N TRP A 94 4.01 -4.92 -0.82
CA TRP A 94 2.90 -5.73 -1.36
C TRP A 94 2.69 -6.95 -0.45
N GLN A 95 1.43 -7.20 -0.06
CA GLN A 95 1.07 -8.26 0.89
C GLN A 95 1.81 -8.23 2.24
N ALA A 96 2.34 -7.07 2.66
CA ALA A 96 2.88 -6.92 4.00
C ALA A 96 1.75 -6.97 5.04
N ILE A 97 1.88 -7.82 6.06
CA ILE A 97 0.86 -8.06 7.10
C ILE A 97 1.44 -7.71 8.48
N THR A 98 0.76 -6.84 9.21
CA THR A 98 1.09 -6.52 10.61
C THR A 98 -0.17 -6.61 11.48
N GLN A 99 -0.24 -7.67 12.28
CA GLN A 99 -1.36 -7.93 13.19
C GLN A 99 -1.02 -7.59 14.65
N GLY A 100 0.27 -7.56 14.98
CA GLY A 100 0.72 -7.25 16.32
C GLY A 100 0.57 -5.77 16.69
N ASN A 101 0.23 -5.51 17.95
CA ASN A 101 0.12 -4.14 18.46
C ASN A 101 1.50 -3.48 18.50
N ARG A 102 1.62 -2.29 17.91
CA ARG A 102 2.89 -1.54 17.77
C ARG A 102 3.99 -2.35 17.07
N SER A 103 3.59 -3.24 16.16
CA SER A 103 4.52 -4.06 15.38
C SER A 103 4.82 -3.41 14.03
N THR A 104 5.84 -3.91 13.34
CA THR A 104 6.28 -3.33 12.06
C THR A 104 6.70 -4.41 11.08
N ALA A 105 6.09 -4.44 9.90
CA ALA A 105 6.47 -5.28 8.77
C ALA A 105 6.91 -4.41 7.59
N LEU A 106 8.12 -4.62 7.07
CA LEU A 106 8.71 -3.85 5.96
C LEU A 106 9.29 -4.80 4.89
N GLY A 107 8.57 -4.99 3.79
CA GLY A 107 8.99 -5.84 2.67
C GLY A 107 7.81 -6.52 1.97
N HIS A 108 8.07 -7.08 0.80
CA HIS A 108 7.12 -7.92 0.07
C HIS A 108 6.79 -9.17 0.89
N GLN A 109 5.50 -9.48 1.07
CA GLN A 109 5.03 -10.66 1.82
C GLN A 109 5.55 -10.79 3.27
N THR A 110 5.93 -9.67 3.88
CA THR A 110 6.38 -9.65 5.29
C THR A 110 5.25 -9.87 6.28
N SER A 111 5.57 -10.45 7.43
CA SER A 111 4.58 -10.78 8.47
C SER A 111 5.07 -10.45 9.88
N ALA A 112 4.53 -9.41 10.50
CA ALA A 112 4.78 -9.05 11.91
C ALA A 112 3.51 -9.29 12.76
N ILE A 113 3.40 -10.48 13.35
CA ILE A 113 2.19 -10.96 14.04
C ILE A 113 2.27 -10.78 15.55
N GLY A 114 3.43 -11.00 16.16
CA GLY A 114 3.62 -10.83 17.60
C GLY A 114 3.48 -9.38 18.05
N VAL A 115 3.08 -9.13 19.30
CA VAL A 115 3.01 -7.77 19.86
C VAL A 115 4.42 -7.16 19.92
N GLN A 116 4.58 -5.92 19.48
CA GLN A 116 5.87 -5.21 19.40
C GLN A 116 6.92 -5.96 18.57
N SER A 117 6.50 -6.81 17.64
CA SER A 117 7.42 -7.52 16.75
C SER A 117 7.85 -6.68 15.56
N VAL A 118 9.01 -7.03 14.98
CA VAL A 118 9.59 -6.35 13.81
C VAL A 118 9.97 -7.40 12.79
N ALA A 119 9.44 -7.29 11.57
CA ALA A 119 9.78 -8.11 10.41
C ALA A 119 10.28 -7.22 9.26
N VAL A 120 11.48 -7.46 8.75
CA VAL A 120 12.08 -6.65 7.67
C VAL A 120 12.79 -7.54 6.65
N GLY A 121 12.48 -7.35 5.37
CA GLY A 121 12.99 -8.17 4.27
C GLY A 121 11.90 -9.07 3.69
N GLU A 122 11.97 -9.41 2.41
CA GLU A 122 10.88 -10.18 1.79
C GLU A 122 10.70 -11.58 2.44
N ASP A 123 9.44 -11.95 2.66
CA ASP A 123 9.00 -13.14 3.42
C ASP A 123 9.46 -13.21 4.90
N ALA A 124 10.07 -12.14 5.44
CA ALA A 124 10.44 -12.11 6.85
C ALA A 124 9.21 -12.23 7.76
N THR A 125 9.31 -13.10 8.77
CA THR A 125 8.19 -13.48 9.64
C THR A 125 8.59 -13.38 11.11
N ALA A 126 7.89 -12.52 11.87
CA ALA A 126 8.07 -12.34 13.32
C ALA A 126 6.75 -12.60 14.05
N THR A 127 6.55 -13.85 14.51
CA THR A 127 5.31 -14.28 15.19
C THR A 127 5.38 -14.21 16.71
N GLY A 128 6.58 -14.25 17.30
CA GLY A 128 6.75 -14.10 18.74
C GLY A 128 6.54 -12.66 19.22
N ASN A 129 6.06 -12.48 20.45
CA ASN A 129 5.97 -11.15 21.05
C ASN A 129 7.39 -10.59 21.27
N GLY A 130 7.63 -9.33 20.89
CA GLY A 130 8.96 -8.71 20.94
C GLY A 130 9.97 -9.34 19.97
N ALA A 131 9.53 -10.24 19.08
CA ALA A 131 10.42 -10.92 18.14
C ALA A 131 10.91 -9.99 17.03
N ILE A 132 12.14 -10.22 16.57
CA ILE A 132 12.79 -9.46 15.51
C ILE A 132 13.23 -10.43 14.43
N ALA A 133 12.68 -10.32 13.22
CA ALA A 133 13.09 -11.04 12.02
C ALA A 133 13.60 -10.03 11.00
N ILE A 134 14.90 -10.07 10.67
CA ILE A 134 15.51 -9.18 9.69
C ILE A 134 16.31 -10.00 8.69
N GLY A 135 15.88 -10.03 7.44
CA GLY A 135 16.48 -10.82 6.37
C GLY A 135 15.41 -11.35 5.43
N GLY A 136 15.63 -11.16 4.13
CA GLY A 136 14.72 -11.61 3.08
C GLY A 136 14.89 -13.10 2.75
N ASN A 137 14.34 -13.54 1.61
CA ASN A 137 14.56 -14.89 1.11
C ASN A 137 16.04 -15.24 1.02
N ASN A 138 16.37 -16.47 1.43
CA ASN A 138 17.69 -17.04 1.19
C ASN A 138 17.80 -17.51 -0.26
N ASP A 139 18.97 -17.25 -0.83
CA ASP A 139 19.43 -17.86 -2.07
C ASP A 139 19.97 -19.26 -1.70
N VAL A 140 19.13 -20.28 -1.85
CA VAL A 140 19.40 -21.66 -1.43
C VAL A 140 20.37 -22.33 -2.39
N ASN A 141 20.44 -21.85 -3.64
CA ASN A 141 21.21 -22.45 -4.72
C ASN A 141 22.53 -21.70 -5.05
N ASP A 142 22.76 -20.52 -4.44
CA ASP A 142 23.92 -19.63 -4.59
C ASP A 142 24.14 -19.15 -6.03
N ASP A 143 23.07 -18.98 -6.81
CA ASP A 143 23.09 -18.48 -8.20
C ASP A 143 22.97 -16.95 -8.30
N GLY A 144 22.75 -16.28 -7.17
CA GLY A 144 22.60 -14.83 -7.05
C GLY A 144 21.19 -14.32 -7.37
N THR A 145 20.19 -15.20 -7.44
CA THR A 145 18.78 -14.86 -7.67
C THR A 145 17.91 -15.16 -6.45
N LEU A 146 16.68 -14.64 -6.46
CA LEU A 146 15.68 -15.00 -5.45
C LEU A 146 15.11 -16.36 -5.84
N ASP A 147 15.29 -17.36 -4.99
CA ASP A 147 14.65 -18.66 -5.15
C ASP A 147 13.15 -18.55 -4.79
N GLU A 148 12.26 -19.10 -5.63
CA GLU A 148 10.82 -19.16 -5.30
C GLU A 148 10.51 -20.05 -4.07
N ASP A 149 11.44 -20.94 -3.71
CA ASP A 149 11.39 -21.77 -2.50
C ASP A 149 12.18 -21.16 -1.33
N GLY A 150 12.76 -19.97 -1.53
CA GLY A 150 13.47 -19.22 -0.50
C GLY A 150 12.54 -18.91 0.68
N VAL A 151 13.11 -18.89 1.88
CA VAL A 151 12.38 -18.54 3.09
C VAL A 151 13.02 -17.31 3.71
N GLY A 152 12.20 -16.32 4.03
CA GLY A 152 12.63 -15.16 4.82
C GLY A 152 13.11 -15.53 6.22
N SER A 153 13.73 -14.56 6.89
CA SER A 153 14.08 -14.70 8.31
C SER A 153 12.84 -15.01 9.17
N ASN A 154 12.97 -15.89 10.16
CA ASN A 154 11.86 -16.40 10.94
C ASN A 154 12.14 -16.34 12.45
N ALA A 155 11.41 -15.47 13.16
CA ALA A 155 11.49 -15.32 14.61
C ALA A 155 10.15 -15.71 15.27
N ASN A 156 10.03 -16.97 15.71
CA ASN A 156 8.80 -17.53 16.27
C ASN A 156 8.73 -17.49 17.79
N GLY A 157 9.88 -17.50 18.47
CA GLY A 157 9.91 -17.40 19.93
C GLY A 157 9.60 -15.99 20.42
N ASN A 158 9.02 -15.88 21.62
CA ASN A 158 8.93 -14.57 22.28
C ASN A 158 10.34 -14.03 22.54
N ASP A 159 10.56 -12.74 22.31
CA ASP A 159 11.86 -12.07 22.39
C ASP A 159 12.95 -12.74 21.52
N ALA A 160 12.56 -13.51 20.49
CA ALA A 160 13.50 -14.16 19.59
C ALA A 160 14.05 -13.16 18.56
N VAL A 161 15.32 -13.33 18.20
CA VAL A 161 16.01 -12.50 17.21
C VAL A 161 16.53 -13.40 16.11
N ALA A 162 16.04 -13.24 14.88
CA ALA A 162 16.54 -13.87 13.67
C ALA A 162 17.07 -12.78 12.72
N ILE A 163 18.37 -12.77 12.44
CA ILE A 163 18.99 -11.78 11.54
C ILE A 163 19.83 -12.51 10.49
N GLY A 164 19.46 -12.38 9.22
CA GLY A 164 20.07 -13.06 8.08
C GLY A 164 19.00 -13.71 7.19
N ALA A 165 19.31 -13.87 5.90
CA ALA A 165 18.41 -14.56 4.97
C ALA A 165 18.21 -16.01 5.42
N GLY A 166 16.97 -16.48 5.55
CA GLY A 166 16.64 -17.80 6.08
C GLY A 166 17.02 -18.06 7.55
N ALA A 167 17.47 -17.06 8.32
CA ALA A 167 17.77 -17.24 9.75
C ALA A 167 16.53 -17.67 10.54
N SER A 168 16.65 -18.62 11.47
CA SER A 168 15.53 -19.25 12.18
C SER A 168 15.74 -19.24 13.71
N ALA A 169 14.97 -18.41 14.41
CA ALA A 169 14.94 -18.30 15.87
C ALA A 169 13.60 -18.80 16.42
N GLN A 170 13.53 -20.09 16.79
CA GLN A 170 12.28 -20.78 17.11
C GLN A 170 11.96 -20.85 18.61
N GLY A 171 12.97 -20.81 19.47
CA GLY A 171 12.79 -20.85 20.93
C GLY A 171 12.55 -19.46 21.54
N ASN A 172 11.92 -19.40 22.71
CA ASN A 172 11.82 -18.13 23.45
C ASN A 172 13.21 -17.60 23.81
N SER A 173 13.39 -16.29 23.68
CA SER A 173 14.63 -15.55 23.95
C SER A 173 15.83 -16.10 23.18
N THR A 174 15.59 -16.63 21.97
CA THR A 174 16.66 -17.14 21.10
C THR A 174 17.30 -16.06 20.26
N THR A 175 18.52 -16.32 19.79
CA THR A 175 19.22 -15.45 18.86
C THR A 175 19.85 -16.29 17.76
N ALA A 176 19.43 -16.08 16.51
CA ALA A 176 20.02 -16.65 15.31
C ALA A 176 20.55 -15.50 14.45
N VAL A 177 21.86 -15.41 14.25
CA VAL A 177 22.51 -14.34 13.48
C VAL A 177 23.44 -14.93 12.43
N GLY A 178 23.15 -14.68 11.16
CA GLY A 178 23.80 -15.27 10.00
C GLY A 178 22.77 -15.90 9.08
N GLY A 179 23.07 -15.92 7.77
CA GLY A 179 22.23 -16.61 6.80
C GLY A 179 22.02 -18.06 7.24
N GLU A 180 20.77 -18.54 7.19
CA GLU A 180 20.42 -19.93 7.52
C GLU A 180 20.75 -20.41 8.95
N SER A 181 21.19 -19.51 9.83
CA SER A 181 21.48 -19.85 11.23
C SER A 181 20.22 -20.34 11.95
N VAL A 182 20.32 -21.40 12.76
CA VAL A 182 19.16 -22.01 13.43
C VAL A 182 19.36 -22.09 14.94
N ALA A 183 18.49 -21.42 15.71
CA ALA A 183 18.41 -21.48 17.17
C ALA A 183 17.03 -21.97 17.62
N THR A 184 16.95 -23.21 18.12
CA THR A 184 15.66 -23.86 18.48
C THR A 184 15.39 -23.95 19.98
N GLY A 185 16.43 -24.11 20.82
CA GLY A 185 16.27 -24.24 22.27
C GLY A 185 15.98 -22.89 22.94
N PRO A 186 15.15 -22.81 24.00
CA PRO A 186 14.97 -21.56 24.75
C PRO A 186 16.31 -20.97 25.22
N GLY A 187 16.53 -19.68 24.97
CA GLY A 187 17.80 -18.99 25.28
C GLY A 187 18.99 -19.41 24.41
N ALA A 188 18.80 -20.24 23.39
CA ALA A 188 19.89 -20.65 22.51
C ALA A 188 20.38 -19.50 21.64
N THR A 189 21.68 -19.52 21.34
CA THR A 189 22.33 -18.60 20.42
C THR A 189 23.03 -19.38 19.30
N ALA A 190 22.73 -19.04 18.06
CA ALA A 190 23.40 -19.53 16.86
C ALA A 190 23.98 -18.32 16.11
N ILE A 191 25.27 -18.36 15.77
CA ILE A 191 25.94 -17.30 15.02
C ILE A 191 26.78 -17.94 13.90
N GLY A 192 26.58 -17.51 12.66
CA GLY A 192 27.38 -17.90 11.48
C GLY A 192 26.57 -18.22 10.22
N TRP A 193 27.26 -18.22 9.08
CA TRP A 193 26.96 -18.93 7.82
C TRP A 193 28.30 -19.49 7.31
#